data_AF-A0A929IFW4-F1
#
_entry.id   AF-A0A929IFW4-F1
#
_cell.length_a   1.000
_cell.length_b   1.000
_cell.length_c   1.000
_cell.angle_alpha   90.00
_cell.angle_beta   90.00
_cell.angle_gamma   90.00
#
_symmetry.space_group_name_H-M   'P 1'
#
loop_
_entity.id
_entity.type
_entity.pdbx_description
1 polymer ?
#
loop_
_entity_poly.entity_id
_entity_poly.type
_entity_poly.pdbx_seq_one_letter_code
_entity_poly.pdbx_strand_id
1 'polypeptide(L)' 'MSRARLPLLLGCLLVAGLAISGCRKDEQNRALEFEKGTYLGKSDQQLTNEQLTELRHRAQIQR' A
#
# COMPACT_ATOMS: atom_id res chain seq x y z
N MET A 1 -14.80 -27.26 -32.53
CA MET A 1 -15.10 -27.06 -31.09
C MET A 1 -16.61 -26.91 -30.93
N SER A 2 -17.26 -27.70 -30.07
CA SER A 2 -18.73 -27.68 -29.94
C SER A 2 -19.20 -26.27 -29.56
N ARG A 3 -20.21 -25.74 -30.27
CA ARG A 3 -20.75 -24.38 -30.08
C ARG A 3 -21.21 -24.11 -28.65
N ALA A 4 -21.52 -25.16 -27.89
CA ALA A 4 -21.89 -25.10 -26.46
C ALA A 4 -20.69 -24.89 -25.50
N ARG A 5 -19.44 -25.15 -25.93
CA ARG A 5 -18.26 -24.99 -25.07
C ARG A 5 -17.78 -23.54 -24.99
N LEU A 6 -18.05 -22.75 -26.02
CA LEU A 6 -17.68 -21.33 -26.09
C LEU A 6 -18.37 -20.48 -25.01
N PRO A 7 -19.71 -20.55 -24.81
CA PRO A 7 -20.36 -19.76 -23.76
C PRO A 7 -19.95 -20.20 -22.36
N LEU A 8 -19.69 -21.50 -22.15
CA LEU A 8 -19.21 -22.03 -20.86
C LEU A 8 -17.83 -21.47 -20.50
N LEU A 9 -16.89 -21.49 -21.46
CA LEU A 9 -15.55 -20.93 -21.26
C LEU A 9 -15.60 -19.42 -20.98
N LEU A 10 -16.45 -18.69 -21.70
CA LEU A 10 -16.62 -17.25 -21.49
C LEU A 10 -17.18 -16.95 -20.09
N GLY A 11 -18.14 -17.75 -19.63
CA GLY A 11 -18.69 -17.65 -18.28
C GLY A 11 -17.65 -17.90 -17.20
N CYS A 12 -16.83 -18.96 -17.34
CA CYS A 12 -15.74 -19.23 -16.40
C CYS A 12 -14.70 -18.12 -16.34
N LEU A 13 -14.33 -17.52 -17.49
CA LEU A 13 -13.40 -16.40 -17.55
C LEU A 13 -13.95 -15.15 -16.85
N LEU A 14 -15.24 -14.85 -17.01
CA LEU A 14 -15.89 -13.74 -16.32
C LEU A 14 -15.89 -13.92 -14.80
N VAL A 15 -16.26 -15.11 -14.31
CA VAL A 15 -16.28 -15.41 -12.87
C VAL A 15 -14.87 -15.35 -12.28
N ALA A 16 -13.86 -15.89 -12.98
CA ALA A 16 -12.47 -15.81 -12.55
C ALA A 16 -11.96 -14.35 -12.52
N GLY A 17 -12.32 -13.53 -13.50
CA GLY A 17 -11.94 -12.11 -13.54
C GLY A 17 -12.51 -11.31 -12.37
N LEU A 18 -13.75 -11.59 -11.96
CA LEU A 18 -14.38 -10.96 -10.79
C LEU A 18 -13.79 -11.49 -9.48
N ALA A 19 -13.41 -12.76 -9.41
CA ALA A 19 -12.80 -13.33 -8.21
C ALA A 19 -11.38 -12.82 -7.95
N ILE A 20 -10.64 -12.44 -9.02
CA ILE A 20 -9.25 -11.96 -8.94
C ILE A 20 -9.17 -10.43 -9.08
N SER A 21 -10.30 -9.71 -9.09
CA SER A 21 -10.29 -8.24 -9.01
C SER A 21 -9.87 -7.78 -7.61
N GLY A 22 -8.59 -7.93 -7.31
CA GLY A 22 -7.98 -7.61 -6.03
C GLY A 22 -7.83 -6.11 -5.80
N CYS A 23 -8.00 -5.72 -4.54
CA CYS A 23 -7.64 -4.45 -3.93
C CYS A 23 -8.09 -3.21 -4.70
N ARG A 24 -9.35 -2.81 -4.51
CA ARG A 24 -9.81 -1.51 -5.00
C ARG A 24 -9.11 -0.42 -4.19
N LYS A 25 -8.54 0.57 -4.89
CA LYS A 25 -7.87 1.72 -4.26
C LYS A 25 -8.75 2.39 -3.20
N ASP A 26 -10.05 2.43 -3.45
CA ASP A 26 -11.07 3.05 -2.60
C ASP A 26 -11.33 2.28 -1.29
N GLU A 27 -10.98 0.98 -1.22
CA GLU A 27 -11.21 0.14 -0.02
C GLU A 27 -10.16 0.35 1.06
N GLN A 28 -9.02 0.98 0.74
CA GLN A 28 -7.88 1.06 1.66
C GLN A 28 -7.93 2.24 2.65
N ASN A 29 -8.98 3.08 2.64
CA ASN A 29 -9.10 4.29 3.47
C ASN A 29 -7.77 5.08 3.58
N ARG A 30 -6.99 5.07 2.50
CA ARG A 30 -5.62 5.57 2.47
C ARG A 30 -5.42 6.28 1.14
N ALA A 31 -5.08 7.56 1.22
CA ALA A 31 -4.67 8.31 0.05
C ALA A 31 -3.42 7.65 -0.57
N LEU A 32 -3.48 7.40 -1.88
CA LEU A 32 -2.38 6.83 -2.66
C LEU A 32 -1.68 7.90 -3.51
N GLU A 33 -2.27 9.10 -3.59
CA GLU A 33 -1.78 10.24 -4.35
C GLU A 33 -1.61 11.42 -3.40
N PHE A 34 -0.43 12.03 -3.46
CA PHE A 34 -0.07 13.18 -2.65
C PHE A 34 0.59 14.23 -3.53
N GLU A 35 0.32 15.50 -3.23
CA GLU A 35 1.07 16.58 -3.85
C GLU A 35 2.54 16.51 -3.42
N LYS A 36 3.43 16.68 -4.39
CA LYS A 36 4.87 16.61 -4.13
C LYS A 36 5.26 17.72 -3.16
N GLY A 37 6.03 17.36 -2.13
CA GLY A 37 6.44 18.27 -1.07
C GLY A 37 5.42 18.41 0.07
N THR A 38 4.23 17.81 -0.06
CA THR A 38 3.24 17.76 1.02
C THR A 38 3.33 16.42 1.73
N TYR A 39 3.81 16.45 2.96
CA TYR A 39 3.82 15.29 3.84
C TYR A 39 2.58 15.31 4.72
N LEU A 40 1.74 14.28 4.58
CA LEU A 40 0.60 14.13 5.48
C LEU A 40 1.08 13.65 6.84
N GLY A 41 0.82 14.44 7.87
CA GLY A 41 1.22 14.13 9.23
C GLY A 41 1.07 15.34 10.14
N LYS A 42 1.30 15.13 11.43
CA LYS A 42 1.52 16.25 12.35
C LYS A 42 2.86 16.89 11.98
N SER A 43 2.98 18.19 12.26
CA SER A 43 4.29 18.84 12.18
C SER A 43 5.30 18.08 13.03
N ASP A 44 6.52 17.98 12.51
CA ASP A 44 7.62 17.41 13.25
C ASP A 44 7.82 18.16 14.56
N GLN A 45 8.09 17.40 15.62
CA GLN A 45 8.52 17.95 16.89
C GLN A 45 10.04 17.88 16.96
N GLN A 46 10.65 18.93 17.51
CA GLN A 46 12.09 18.87 17.78
C GLN A 46 12.37 17.79 18.83
N LEU A 47 13.46 17.07 18.63
CA LEU A 47 13.94 16.08 19.59
C LEU A 47 14.45 16.78 20.85
N THR A 48 14.22 16.17 22.02
CA THR A 48 14.89 16.60 23.25
C THR A 48 16.36 16.21 23.22
N ASN A 49 17.16 16.83 24.08
CA ASN A 49 18.60 16.53 24.18
C ASN A 49 18.84 15.07 24.60
N GLU A 50 17.97 14.52 25.44
CA GLU A 50 18.03 13.12 25.90
C GLU A 50 17.77 12.17 24.73
N GLN A 51 16.73 12.43 23.94
CA GLN A 51 16.42 11.64 22.75
C GLN A 51 17.55 11.67 21.73
N LEU A 52 18.16 12.85 21.54
CA LEU A 52 19.30 13.04 20.64
C LEU A 52 20.52 12.24 21.11
N THR A 53 20.78 12.22 22.42
CA THR A 53 21.90 11.49 23.02
C THR A 53 21.72 9.98 22.84
N GLU A 54 20.52 9.46 23.09
CA GLU A 54 20.20 8.05 22.91
C GLU A 54 20.32 7.60 21.44
N LEU A 55 19.86 8.43 20.50
CA LEU A 55 20.01 8.16 19.08
C LEU A 55 21.48 8.04 18.66
N ARG A 56 22.34 8.93 19.15
CA ARG A 56 23.78 8.90 18.86
C ARG A 56 24.45 7.66 19.44
N HIS A 57 24.12 7.30 20.68
CA HIS A 57 24.66 6.11 21.33
C HIS A 57 24.31 4.85 20.54
N ARG A 58 23.04 4.67 20.15
CA ARG A 58 22.61 3.53 19.31
C ARG A 58 23.35 3.47 17.98
N ALA A 59 23.53 4.61 17.31
CA ALA A 59 24.25 4.68 16.05
C ALA A 59 25.74 4.28 16.17
N GLN A 60 26.37 4.49 17.33
CA GLN A 60 27.75 4.01 17.57
C GLN A 60 27.82 2.50 17.75
N ILE A 61 26.82 1.89 18.39
CA ILE A 61 26.76 0.42 18.62
C ILE A 61 26.48 -0.34 17.32
N GLN A 62 25.75 0.29 16.38
CA GLN A 62 25.34 -0.33 15.11
C GLN A 62 26.36 -0.20 13.96
N ARG A 63 27.56 0.34 14.22
CA ARG A 63 28.66 0.39 13.26
C ARG A 63 29.42 -0.92 13.22
#